data_AF-A0A7C5T2N1-F1
#
_entry.id   AF-A0A7C5T2N1-F1
#
_cell.length_a   1.000
_cell.length_b   1.000
_cell.length_c   1.000
_cell.angle_alpha   90.00
_cell.angle_beta   90.00
_cell.angle_gamma   90.00
#
_symmetry.space_group_name_H-M   'P 1'
#
loop_
_entity.id
_entity.type
_entity.pdbx_description
1 polymer ?
#
loop_
_entity_poly.entity_id
_entity_poly.type
_entity_poly.pdbx_seq_one_letter_code
_entity_poly.pdbx_strand_id
1 'polypeptide(L)'
;MAGLGDLARRFYEYVSRRAPGSLSLLNLYCTPTYGVDRVSLLFTSPSRLYYLLLKHLRGDERSADYAFKLLFLSPLASLLGAEGRFAIELLELAKAGRDREFLELVAKYAKGPSSKSF
;
A
#
# COMPACT_ATOMS: atom_id res chain seq x y z
N MET A 1 17.08 2.31 5.99
CA MET A 1 15.95 1.40 5.67
C MET A 1 15.12 0.97 6.90
N ALA A 2 15.52 1.27 8.15
CA ALA A 2 14.79 0.88 9.37
C ALA A 2 13.34 1.42 9.49
N GLY A 3 12.99 2.53 8.82
CA GLY A 3 11.66 3.15 8.92
C GLY A 3 10.53 2.45 8.16
N LEU A 4 10.84 1.72 7.07
CA LEU A 4 9.80 1.05 6.27
C LEU A 4 9.34 -0.26 6.92
N GLY A 5 10.23 -0.99 7.60
CA GLY A 5 9.86 -2.20 8.34
C GLY A 5 8.90 -1.90 9.49
N ASP A 6 9.16 -0.83 10.26
CA ASP A 6 8.24 -0.39 11.31
C ASP A 6 6.92 0.13 10.73
N LEU A 7 6.95 0.84 9.59
CA LEU A 7 5.73 1.27 8.90
C LEU A 7 4.89 0.09 8.43
N ALA A 8 5.51 -0.97 7.88
CA ALA A 8 4.81 -2.17 7.46
C ALA A 8 4.09 -2.85 8.62
N ARG A 9 4.75 -2.95 9.79
CA ARG A 9 4.16 -3.46 11.02
C ARG A 9 2.98 -2.59 11.48
N ARG A 10 3.15 -1.27 11.54
CA ARG A 10 2.08 -0.32 11.92
C ARG A 10 0.90 -0.37 10.96
N PHE A 11 1.16 -0.53 9.67
CA PHE A 11 0.13 -0.71 8.65
C PHE A 11 -0.66 -2.00 8.88
N TYR A 12 0.03 -3.11 9.11
CA TYR A 12 -0.61 -4.38 9.44
C TYR A 12 -1.51 -4.27 10.68
N GLU A 13 -0.99 -3.69 11.77
CA GLU A 13 -1.74 -3.46 13.00
C GLU A 13 -2.96 -2.56 12.77
N TYR A 14 -2.81 -1.48 12.00
CA TYR A 14 -3.89 -0.57 11.68
C TYR A 14 -5.03 -1.26 10.89
N VAL A 15 -4.69 -1.99 9.83
CA VAL A 15 -5.70 -2.71 9.02
C VAL A 15 -6.35 -3.81 9.84
N SER A 16 -5.58 -4.54 10.66
CA SER A 16 -6.12 -5.60 11.54
C SER A 16 -7.18 -5.09 12.52
N ARG A 17 -7.01 -3.88 13.06
CA ARG A 17 -7.92 -3.28 14.04
C ARG A 17 -9.14 -2.64 13.39
N ARG A 18 -8.97 -1.96 12.25
CA ARG A 18 -10.07 -1.19 11.62
C ARG A 18 -10.87 -1.98 10.58
N ALA A 19 -10.26 -2.96 9.93
CA ALA A 19 -10.89 -3.71 8.87
C ALA A 19 -10.37 -5.16 8.83
N PRO A 20 -10.69 -5.98 9.85
CA PRO A 20 -10.25 -7.37 9.90
C PRO A 20 -10.74 -8.21 8.71
N GLY A 21 -11.91 -7.86 8.15
CA GLY A 21 -12.43 -8.45 6.90
C GLY A 21 -11.56 -8.13 5.67
N SER A 22 -10.91 -6.96 5.64
CA SER A 22 -9.97 -6.61 4.58
C SER A 22 -8.70 -7.45 4.66
N LEU A 23 -8.17 -7.74 5.86
CA LEU A 23 -7.08 -8.71 6.00
C LEU A 23 -7.50 -10.11 5.58
N SER A 24 -8.74 -10.49 5.87
CA SER A 24 -9.28 -11.78 5.45
C SER A 24 -9.38 -11.86 3.92
N LEU A 25 -9.84 -10.81 3.23
CA LEU A 25 -9.79 -10.72 1.76
C LEU A 25 -8.34 -10.70 1.23
N LEU A 26 -7.45 -9.96 1.90
CA LEU A 26 -6.01 -9.90 1.60
C LEU A 26 -5.27 -11.22 1.87
N ASN A 27 -5.83 -12.14 2.64
CA ASN A 27 -5.29 -13.48 2.89
C ASN A 27 -5.97 -14.55 2.02
N LEU A 28 -7.31 -14.50 1.91
CA LEU A 28 -8.16 -15.47 1.19
C LEU A 28 -7.82 -15.56 -0.30
N TYR A 29 -7.46 -14.44 -0.93
CA TYR A 29 -7.11 -14.42 -2.36
C TYR A 29 -5.62 -14.67 -2.64
N CYS A 30 -4.79 -14.98 -1.63
CA CYS A 30 -3.36 -14.62 -1.69
C CYS A 30 -2.40 -15.73 -1.24
N THR A 31 -2.69 -16.39 -0.12
CA THR A 31 -1.83 -17.46 0.42
C THR A 31 -1.67 -18.66 -0.53
N PRO A 32 -2.71 -19.10 -1.30
CA PRO A 32 -2.56 -20.27 -2.16
C PRO A 32 -1.70 -20.05 -3.41
N THR A 33 -1.58 -18.81 -3.90
CA THR A 33 -1.06 -18.56 -5.26
C THR A 33 0.35 -17.93 -5.29
N TYR A 34 0.76 -17.20 -4.25
CA TYR A 34 1.99 -16.38 -4.33
C TYR A 34 2.97 -16.52 -3.17
N GLY A 35 2.62 -17.19 -2.06
CA GLY A 35 3.55 -17.53 -0.97
C GLY A 35 4.24 -16.35 -0.27
N VAL A 36 3.81 -15.10 -0.51
CA VAL A 36 4.43 -13.88 0.02
C VAL A 36 3.37 -12.99 0.68
N ASP A 37 3.69 -12.47 1.86
CA ASP A 37 2.88 -11.47 2.58
C ASP A 37 2.75 -10.19 1.75
N ARG A 38 1.51 -9.83 1.39
CA ARG A 38 1.23 -8.69 0.50
C ARG A 38 1.48 -7.34 1.16
N VAL A 39 1.47 -7.27 2.50
CA VAL A 39 1.92 -6.07 3.20
C VAL A 39 3.41 -5.86 2.94
N SER A 40 4.21 -6.91 3.01
CA SER A 40 5.63 -6.86 2.61
C SER A 40 5.80 -6.47 1.13
N LEU A 41 4.95 -6.95 0.22
CA LEU A 41 4.99 -6.53 -1.20
C LEU A 41 4.69 -5.04 -1.39
N LEU A 42 3.74 -4.47 -0.65
CA LEU A 42 3.45 -3.03 -0.71
C LEU A 42 4.71 -2.18 -0.43
N PHE A 43 5.57 -2.63 0.49
CA PHE A 43 6.77 -1.93 0.90
C PHE A 43 8.06 -2.41 0.22
N THR A 44 7.98 -3.34 -0.74
CA THR A 44 9.14 -3.85 -1.49
C THR A 44 8.97 -3.75 -3.00
N SER A 45 7.79 -4.12 -3.53
CA SER A 45 7.44 -4.01 -4.95
C SER A 45 5.94 -3.73 -5.13
N PRO A 46 5.51 -2.47 -4.91
CA PRO A 46 4.11 -2.06 -5.03
C PRO A 46 3.53 -2.26 -6.44
N SER A 47 4.33 -2.11 -7.49
CA SER A 47 3.91 -2.40 -8.87
C SER A 47 3.59 -3.87 -9.10
N ARG A 48 4.40 -4.78 -8.54
CA ARG A 48 4.10 -6.21 -8.58
C ARG A 48 2.82 -6.52 -7.83
N LEU A 49 2.60 -5.90 -6.67
CA LEU A 49 1.33 -6.04 -5.94
C LEU A 49 0.13 -5.58 -6.77
N TYR A 50 0.23 -4.43 -7.44
CA TYR A 50 -0.81 -3.95 -8.34
C TYR A 50 -1.06 -4.91 -9.51
N TYR A 51 0.01 -5.39 -10.17
CA TYR A 51 -0.10 -6.37 -11.25
C TYR A 51 -0.78 -7.67 -10.83
N LEU A 52 -0.50 -8.16 -9.61
CA LEU A 52 -1.16 -9.35 -9.07
C LEU A 52 -2.68 -9.14 -8.89
N LEU A 53 -3.11 -7.96 -8.43
CA LEU A 53 -4.52 -7.61 -8.35
C LEU A 53 -5.16 -7.50 -9.74
N LEU A 54 -4.48 -6.84 -10.67
CA LEU A 54 -4.96 -6.69 -12.05
C LEU A 54 -5.17 -8.07 -12.70
N LYS A 55 -4.22 -8.97 -12.57
CA LYS A 55 -4.32 -10.34 -13.08
C LYS A 55 -5.48 -11.10 -12.41
N HIS A 56 -5.65 -10.95 -11.11
CA HIS A 56 -6.76 -11.59 -10.37
C HIS A 56 -8.13 -11.10 -10.87
N LEU A 57 -8.24 -9.80 -11.15
CA LEU A 57 -9.43 -9.15 -11.69
C LEU A 57 -9.53 -9.26 -13.21
N ARG A 58 -8.84 -10.25 -13.81
CA ARG A 58 -8.89 -10.59 -15.25
C ARG A 58 -8.54 -9.41 -16.17
N GLY A 59 -7.67 -8.51 -15.72
CA GLY A 59 -7.24 -7.35 -16.50
C GLY A 59 -8.15 -6.13 -16.41
N ASP A 60 -9.17 -6.14 -15.56
CA ASP A 60 -10.00 -4.94 -15.33
C ASP A 60 -9.24 -3.90 -14.49
N GLU A 61 -8.66 -2.91 -15.17
CA GLU A 61 -7.91 -1.82 -14.55
C GLU A 61 -8.76 -0.97 -13.60
N ARG A 62 -10.04 -0.74 -13.89
CA ARG A 62 -10.88 0.10 -13.01
C ARG A 62 -11.13 -0.58 -11.68
N SER A 63 -11.44 -1.88 -11.73
CA SER A 63 -11.59 -2.69 -10.54
C SER A 63 -10.26 -2.83 -9.77
N ALA A 64 -9.13 -2.96 -10.48
CA ALA A 64 -7.81 -3.04 -9.86
C ALA A 64 -7.40 -1.72 -9.18
N ASP A 65 -7.60 -0.59 -9.83
CA ASP A 65 -7.37 0.75 -9.28
C ASP A 65 -8.20 0.98 -8.01
N TYR A 66 -9.48 0.62 -8.06
CA TYR A 66 -10.39 0.74 -6.93
C TYR A 66 -9.97 -0.15 -5.76
N ALA A 67 -9.70 -1.43 -6.03
CA ALA A 67 -9.26 -2.38 -5.00
C ALA A 67 -7.91 -1.97 -4.40
N PHE A 68 -6.95 -1.54 -5.21
CA PHE A 68 -5.63 -1.12 -4.74
C PHE A 68 -5.72 0.12 -3.84
N LYS A 69 -6.54 1.10 -4.25
CA LYS A 69 -6.84 2.28 -3.43
C LYS A 69 -7.49 1.89 -2.10
N LEU A 70 -8.58 1.13 -2.15
CA LEU A 70 -9.37 0.80 -0.98
C LEU A 70 -8.61 -0.06 0.04
N LEU A 71 -7.90 -1.08 -0.43
CA LEU A 71 -7.27 -2.09 0.43
C LEU A 71 -5.89 -1.68 0.93
N PHE A 72 -5.17 -0.83 0.18
CA PHE A 72 -3.78 -0.48 0.51
C PHE A 72 -3.58 1.02 0.70
N LEU A 73 -3.94 1.83 -0.30
CA LEU A 73 -3.55 3.25 -0.29
C LEU A 73 -4.36 4.10 0.69
N SER A 74 -5.67 3.86 0.81
CA SER A 74 -6.52 4.59 1.77
C SER A 74 -6.16 4.30 3.23
N PRO A 75 -5.94 3.03 3.64
CA PRO A 75 -5.39 2.74 4.96
C PRO A 75 -4.01 3.37 5.19
N LEU A 76 -3.14 3.34 4.17
CA LEU A 76 -1.79 3.91 4.26
C LEU A 76 -1.83 5.44 4.42
N ALA A 77 -2.64 6.11 3.61
CA ALA A 77 -2.88 7.54 3.69
C ALA A 77 -3.39 7.95 5.08
N SER A 78 -4.39 7.21 5.60
CA SER A 78 -4.95 7.44 6.94
C SER A 78 -3.89 7.24 8.04
N LEU A 79 -3.07 6.21 7.94
CA LEU A 79 -1.99 5.92 8.91
C LEU A 79 -0.93 7.03 8.93
N LEU A 80 -0.65 7.61 7.77
CA LEU A 80 0.36 8.64 7.58
C LEU A 80 -0.18 10.07 7.78
N GLY A 81 -1.49 10.24 8.02
CA GLY A 81 -2.14 11.56 8.00
C GLY A 81 -1.96 12.28 6.67
N ALA A 82 -1.79 11.53 5.57
CA ALA A 82 -1.56 12.06 4.24
C ALA A 82 -2.89 12.27 3.53
N GLU A 83 -3.31 13.51 3.35
CA GLU A 83 -4.54 13.87 2.66
C GLU A 83 -4.28 14.27 1.19
N GLY A 84 -5.36 14.40 0.40
CA GLY A 84 -5.29 14.92 -0.97
C GLY A 84 -4.75 13.93 -2.00
N ARG A 85 -3.78 14.36 -2.81
CA ARG A 85 -3.32 13.63 -4.01
C ARG A 85 -2.41 12.42 -3.72
N PHE A 86 -2.03 12.20 -2.46
CA PHE A 86 -1.08 11.15 -2.06
C PHE A 86 -1.46 9.75 -2.60
N ALA A 87 -2.71 9.31 -2.40
CA ALA A 87 -3.16 8.01 -2.88
C ALA A 87 -3.27 7.93 -4.42
N ILE A 88 -3.48 9.06 -5.09
CA ILE A 88 -3.51 9.11 -6.55
C ILE A 88 -2.09 8.95 -7.10
N GLU A 89 -1.14 9.72 -6.57
CA GLU A 89 0.27 9.66 -6.96
C GLU A 89 0.87 8.28 -6.72
N LEU A 90 0.59 7.67 -5.56
CA LEU A 90 1.04 6.30 -5.28
C LEU A 90 0.45 5.27 -6.25
N LEU A 91 -0.82 5.41 -6.63
CA LEU A 91 -1.41 4.52 -7.62
C LEU A 91 -0.70 4.63 -8.97
N GLU A 92 -0.49 5.86 -9.46
CA GLU A 92 0.20 6.07 -10.74
C GLU A 92 1.64 5.54 -10.73
N LEU A 93 2.37 5.72 -9.62
CA LEU A 93 3.72 5.17 -9.46
C LEU A 93 3.72 3.64 -9.48
N ALA A 94 2.76 3.00 -8.80
CA ALA A 94 2.61 1.54 -8.82
C ALA A 94 2.28 1.03 -10.22
N LYS A 95 1.36 1.69 -10.95
CA LYS A 95 1.00 1.33 -12.33
C LYS A 95 2.18 1.47 -13.29
N ALA A 96 2.99 2.50 -13.12
CA ALA A 96 4.15 2.78 -13.97
C ALA A 96 5.39 1.92 -13.63
N GLY A 97 5.33 1.02 -12.64
CA GLY A 97 6.50 0.23 -12.23
C GLY A 97 7.56 1.02 -11.44
N ARG A 98 7.22 2.23 -10.97
CA ARG A 98 8.16 3.16 -10.31
C ARG A 98 8.24 2.89 -8.81
N ASP A 99 8.57 1.64 -8.45
CA ASP A 99 8.57 1.14 -7.07
C ASP A 99 9.45 1.98 -6.14
N ARG A 100 10.63 2.40 -6.61
CA ARG A 100 11.54 3.22 -5.81
C ARG A 100 10.90 4.54 -5.39
N GLU A 101 10.29 5.25 -6.32
CA GLU A 101 9.68 6.56 -6.07
C GLU A 101 8.43 6.44 -5.21
N PHE A 102 7.67 5.36 -5.38
CA PHE A 102 6.58 5.02 -4.47
C PHE A 102 7.09 4.94 -3.04
N LEU A 103 8.15 4.17 -2.80
CA LEU A 103 8.71 3.97 -1.46
C LEU A 103 9.34 5.25 -0.89
N GLU A 104 9.98 6.05 -1.74
CA GLU A 104 10.52 7.36 -1.36
C GLU A 104 9.41 8.33 -0.93
N LEU A 105 8.29 8.37 -1.67
CA LEU A 105 7.13 9.20 -1.33
C LEU A 105 6.51 8.75 0.00
N VAL A 106 6.30 7.44 0.18
CA VAL A 106 5.81 6.88 1.45
C VAL A 106 6.75 7.22 2.61
N ALA A 107 8.06 7.05 2.44
CA ALA A 107 9.05 7.35 3.46
C ALA A 107 9.11 8.84 3.82
N LYS A 108 8.87 9.74 2.86
CA LYS A 108 8.79 11.19 3.10
C LYS A 108 7.64 11.53 4.03
N TYR A 109 6.45 10.98 3.79
CA TYR A 109 5.28 11.21 4.66
C TYR A 109 5.44 10.52 6.03
N ALA A 110 6.06 9.34 6.07
CA ALA A 110 6.31 8.62 7.33
C ALA A 110 7.26 9.35 8.29
N LYS A 111 8.15 10.21 7.78
CA LYS A 111 9.05 11.04 8.60
C LYS A 111 8.37 12.30 9.17
N GLY A 112 7.15 12.61 8.75
CA GLY A 112 6.43 13.84 9.07
C GLY A 112 7.11 15.09 8.47
N PRO A 113 6.46 16.27 8.49
CA PRO A 113 7.20 17.51 8.35
C PRO A 113 8.19 17.56 9.50
N SER A 114 9.48 17.66 9.19
CA SER A 114 10.50 18.08 10.17
C SER A 114 9.93 19.23 10.97
N SER A 115 9.75 19.04 12.27
CA SER A 115 9.27 20.05 13.21
C SER A 115 9.91 21.39 12.88
N LYS A 116 9.14 22.28 12.24
CA LYS A 116 9.46 23.71 12.32
C LYS A 116 9.05 24.11 13.72
N SER A 117 10.01 24.01 14.64
CA SER A 117 9.99 24.78 15.88
C SER A 117 9.81 26.24 15.49
N PHE A 118 8.69 26.83 15.90
CA PHE A 118 8.53 28.27 16.11
C PHE A 118 8.12 28.44 17.57
#